data_AF-A0A968VYL9-F1
#
_entry.id   AF-A0A968VYL9-F1
#
_cell.length_a   1.000
_cell.length_b   1.000
_cell.length_c   1.000
_cell.angle_alpha   90.00
_cell.angle_beta   90.00
_cell.angle_gamma   90.00
#
_symmetry.space_group_name_H-M   'P 1'
#
loop_
_entity.id
_entity.type
_entity.pdbx_description
1 polymer ?
#
loop_
_entity_poly.entity_id
_entity_poly.type
_entity_poly.pdbx_seq_one_letter_code
_entity_poly.pdbx_strand_id
1 'polypeptide(L)'
;MLIVPVGIDIGHYWHCRTTLLTIFGEPISMLPYLDQYNQNPAHTLNILRNKLAEEMKKHMIHIETEEYYDTFHNLRQVYNSRMKQKLGITTKRLLDSFVADKKMIACLDACLKEDEAKIEELQKN
;
A
#
# COMPACT_ATOMS: atom_id res chain seq x y z
N MET A 1 -14.24 -0.69 -22.23
CA MET A 1 -13.77 0.31 -21.24
C MET A 1 -12.73 -0.35 -20.35
N LEU A 2 -11.60 0.31 -20.12
CA LEU A 2 -10.53 -0.14 -19.24
C LEU A 2 -10.40 0.83 -18.07
N ILE A 3 -10.17 0.30 -16.87
CA ILE A 3 -9.87 1.09 -15.68
C ILE A 3 -8.45 0.74 -15.23
N VAL A 4 -7.61 1.75 -15.01
CA VAL A 4 -6.23 1.54 -14.54
C VAL A 4 -6.16 1.85 -13.05
N PRO A 5 -5.79 0.89 -12.18
CA PRO A 5 -5.56 1.17 -10.77
C PRO A 5 -4.28 1.99 -10.62
N VAL A 6 -4.33 3.05 -9.81
CA VAL A 6 -3.19 3.95 -9.59
C VAL A 6 -2.90 4.06 -8.10
N GLY A 7 -1.64 3.84 -7.73
CA GLY A 7 -1.11 4.11 -6.41
C GLY A 7 -0.38 5.44 -6.38
N ILE A 8 -0.61 6.21 -5.31
CA ILE A 8 -0.01 7.52 -5.10
C ILE A 8 0.69 7.50 -3.74
N ASP A 9 1.97 7.85 -3.74
CA ASP A 9 2.77 8.03 -2.53
C ASP A 9 3.33 9.47 -2.54
N ILE A 10 2.75 10.31 -1.67
CA ILE A 10 3.06 11.73 -1.54
C ILE A 10 3.85 11.93 -0.24
N GLY A 11 5.03 12.56 -0.35
CA GLY A 11 5.86 12.84 0.82
C GLY A 11 5.21 13.82 1.80
N HIS A 12 4.61 14.91 1.30
CA HIS A 12 3.80 15.80 2.14
C HIS A 12 2.77 16.54 1.28
N TYR A 13 1.51 16.57 1.75
CA TYR A 13 0.38 17.10 0.99
C TYR A 13 0.44 18.62 0.76
N TRP A 14 0.95 19.37 1.73
CA TRP A 14 0.88 20.84 1.74
C TRP A 14 2.20 21.55 1.43
N HIS A 15 3.31 20.81 1.38
CA HIS A 15 4.64 21.42 1.24
C HIS A 15 5.15 21.26 -0.19
N CYS A 16 5.72 22.34 -0.73
CA CYS A 16 6.45 22.30 -1.99
C CYS A 16 7.80 21.59 -1.80
N ARG A 17 8.40 21.11 -2.91
CA ARG A 17 9.68 20.36 -2.92
C ARG A 17 9.63 19.01 -2.20
N THR A 18 8.46 18.38 -2.23
CA THR A 18 8.25 17.02 -1.73
C THR A 18 8.28 16.02 -2.86
N THR A 19 8.43 14.76 -2.52
CA THR A 19 8.45 13.66 -3.49
C THR A 19 7.03 13.20 -3.81
N LEU A 20 6.77 12.93 -5.09
CA LEU A 20 5.55 12.29 -5.56
C LEU A 20 5.95 11.06 -6.37
N LEU A 21 5.46 9.90 -5.95
CA LEU A 21 5.57 8.66 -6.70
C LEU A 21 4.17 8.21 -7.14
N THR A 22 4.03 7.93 -8.44
CA THR A 22 2.80 7.41 -9.04
C THR A 22 3.11 6.05 -9.67
N ILE A 23 2.34 5.03 -9.28
CA ILE A 23 2.50 3.66 -9.77
C ILE A 23 1.21 3.27 -10.49
N PHE A 24 1.34 2.96 -11.79
CA PHE A 24 0.25 2.48 -12.62
C PHE A 24 0.25 0.96 -12.61
N GLY A 25 -0.90 0.36 -12.25
CA GLY A 25 -1.10 -1.08 -12.29
C GLY A 25 -1.61 -1.57 -13.64
N GLU A 26 -1.96 -2.85 -13.68
CA GLU A 26 -2.50 -3.48 -14.89
C GLU A 26 -3.94 -2.99 -15.16
N PRO A 27 -4.28 -2.63 -16.41
CA PRO A 27 -5.64 -2.25 -16.77
C PRO A 27 -6.64 -3.39 -16.54
N ILE A 28 -7.75 -3.08 -15.89
CA ILE A 28 -8.86 -4.00 -15.64
C ILE A 28 -9.93 -3.78 -16.72
N SER A 29 -10.29 -4.86 -17.41
CA SER A 29 -11.36 -4.83 -18.40
C SER A 29 -12.73 -4.89 -17.73
N MET A 30 -13.60 -3.96 -18.12
CA MET A 30 -14.98 -3.90 -17.62
C MET A 30 -15.94 -4.78 -18.42
N LEU A 31 -15.53 -5.28 -19.59
CA LEU A 31 -16.38 -6.07 -20.47
C LEU A 31 -17.01 -7.30 -19.78
N PRO A 32 -16.27 -8.09 -18.98
CA PRO A 32 -16.85 -9.28 -18.31
C PRO A 32 -17.93 -8.94 -17.28
N TYR A 33 -17.96 -7.69 -16.80
CA TYR A 33 -18.88 -7.25 -15.77
C TYR A 33 -20.15 -6.61 -16.35
N LEU A 34 -20.21 -6.31 -17.65
CA LEU A 34 -21.38 -5.69 -18.27
C LEU A 34 -22.62 -6.60 -18.20
N ASP A 35 -22.43 -7.90 -18.47
CA ASP A 35 -23.53 -8.86 -18.43
C ASP A 35 -24.04 -9.07 -17.00
N GLN A 36 -23.14 -9.14 -16.03
CA GLN A 36 -23.47 -9.24 -14.60
C GLN A 36 -24.18 -7.97 -14.11
N TYR A 37 -23.74 -6.80 -14.58
CA TYR A 37 -24.33 -5.52 -14.22
C TYR A 37 -25.78 -5.41 -14.68
N ASN A 38 -26.08 -5.85 -15.91
CA ASN A 38 -27.45 -5.85 -16.42
C ASN A 38 -28.41 -6.75 -15.60
N GLN A 39 -27.89 -7.82 -14.99
CA GLN A 39 -28.67 -8.75 -14.18
C GLN A 39 -28.84 -8.26 -12.73
N ASN A 40 -27.74 -7.82 -12.11
CA ASN A 40 -27.73 -7.32 -10.73
C ASN A 40 -26.68 -6.21 -10.58
N PRO A 41 -27.10 -4.94 -10.79
CA PRO A 41 -26.19 -3.79 -10.74
C PRO A 41 -25.48 -3.65 -9.39
N ALA A 42 -26.22 -3.77 -8.28
CA ALA A 42 -25.70 -3.55 -6.94
C ALA A 42 -24.63 -4.59 -6.56
N HIS A 43 -24.89 -5.86 -6.84
CA HIS A 43 -23.93 -6.93 -6.57
C HIS A 43 -22.66 -6.78 -7.41
N THR A 44 -22.82 -6.48 -8.70
CA THR A 44 -21.70 -6.31 -9.64
C THR A 44 -20.82 -5.13 -9.25
N LEU A 45 -21.41 -4.01 -8.84
CA LEU A 45 -20.66 -2.85 -8.34
C LEU A 45 -19.84 -3.20 -7.09
N ASN A 46 -20.38 -3.99 -6.17
CA ASN A 46 -19.64 -4.43 -4.98
C ASN A 46 -18.44 -5.31 -5.35
N ILE A 47 -18.60 -6.26 -6.28
CA ILE A 47 -17.50 -7.09 -6.79
C ILE A 47 -16.42 -6.21 -7.42
N LEU A 48 -16.81 -5.31 -8.33
CA LEU A 48 -15.91 -4.39 -9.00
C LEU A 48 -15.15 -3.50 -8.01
N ARG A 49 -15.85 -2.94 -7.02
CA ARG A 49 -15.25 -2.11 -5.97
C ARG A 49 -14.20 -2.88 -5.18
N ASN A 50 -14.52 -4.10 -4.75
CA ASN A 50 -13.59 -4.93 -3.97
C ASN A 50 -12.37 -5.32 -4.83
N LYS A 51 -12.59 -5.72 -6.08
CA LYS A 51 -11.50 -6.04 -7.01
C LYS A 51 -10.58 -4.84 -7.26
N LEU A 52 -11.16 -3.67 -7.50
CA LEU A 52 -10.39 -2.43 -7.67
C LEU A 52 -9.59 -2.09 -6.41
N ALA A 53 -10.20 -2.21 -5.23
CA ALA A 53 -9.51 -1.96 -3.97
C ALA A 53 -8.32 -2.90 -3.76
N GLU A 54 -8.48 -4.20 -4.04
CA GLU A 54 -7.38 -5.19 -3.96
C GLU A 54 -6.24 -4.87 -4.92
N GLU A 55 -6.53 -4.53 -6.18
CA GLU A 55 -5.51 -4.17 -7.16
C GLU A 55 -4.81 -2.86 -6.78
N MET A 56 -5.54 -1.86 -6.29
CA MET A 56 -4.95 -0.60 -5.83
C MET A 56 -4.01 -0.80 -4.64
N LYS A 57 -4.35 -1.65 -3.67
CA LYS A 57 -3.49 -1.97 -2.51
C LYS A 57 -2.12 -2.50 -2.92
N LYS A 58 -1.99 -3.14 -4.10
CA LYS A 58 -0.69 -3.59 -4.64
C LYS A 58 0.22 -2.43 -5.02
N HIS A 59 -0.32 -1.27 -5.35
CA HIS A 59 0.43 -0.12 -5.83
C HIS A 59 0.58 1.01 -4.81
N MET A 60 0.10 0.82 -3.57
CA MET A 60 0.28 1.77 -2.48
C MET A 60 0.92 1.12 -1.25
N ILE A 61 1.35 1.96 -0.30
CA ILE A 61 1.66 1.55 1.05
C ILE A 61 0.35 1.53 1.83
N HIS A 62 -0.14 0.33 2.12
CA HIS A 62 -1.37 0.11 2.86
C HIS A 62 -1.01 -0.44 4.24
N ILE A 63 -1.39 0.28 5.29
CA ILE A 63 -1.30 -0.16 6.68
C ILE A 63 -2.75 -0.45 7.10
N GLU A 64 -3.02 -1.69 7.50
CA GLU A 64 -4.39 -2.15 7.79
C GLU A 64 -4.80 -1.86 9.24
N THR A 65 -3.85 -1.87 10.17
CA THR A 65 -4.10 -1.55 11.58
C THR A 65 -4.27 -0.05 11.79
N GLU A 66 -5.40 0.34 12.38
CA GLU A 66 -5.64 1.73 12.83
C GLU A 66 -4.91 2.01 14.14
N GLU A 67 -4.96 1.06 15.09
CA GLU A 67 -4.37 1.19 16.42
C GLU A 67 -2.85 1.43 16.36
N TYR A 68 -2.15 0.68 15.51
CA TYR A 68 -0.69 0.78 15.37
C TYR A 68 -0.25 1.57 14.13
N TYR A 69 -1.16 2.32 13.51
CA TYR A 69 -0.91 3.02 12.25
C TYR A 69 0.33 3.90 12.31
N ASP A 70 0.41 4.77 13.32
CA ASP A 70 1.51 5.73 13.47
C ASP A 70 2.84 5.02 13.73
N THR A 71 2.83 3.96 14.54
CA THR A 71 4.02 3.14 14.80
C THR A 71 4.54 2.52 13.51
N PHE A 72 3.65 1.95 12.69
CA PHE A 72 4.02 1.35 11.42
C PHE A 72 4.53 2.42 10.44
N HIS A 73 3.85 3.56 10.38
CA HIS A 73 4.23 4.68 9.53
C HIS A 73 5.61 5.25 9.89
N ASN A 74 5.90 5.42 11.18
CA ASN A 74 7.17 5.94 11.67
C ASN A 74 8.30 4.92 11.45
N LEU A 75 8.05 3.64 11.78
CA LEU A 75 9.04 2.59 11.62
C LEU A 75 9.45 2.38 10.16
N ARG A 76 8.51 2.44 9.21
CA ARG A 76 8.88 2.35 7.78
C ARG A 76 9.84 3.48 7.38
N GLN A 77 9.57 4.72 7.83
CA GLN A 77 10.41 5.87 7.49
C GLN A 77 11.81 5.76 8.11
N VAL A 78 11.89 5.43 9.39
CA VAL A 78 13.17 5.33 10.12
C VAL A 78 14.01 4.15 9.61
N TYR A 79 13.37 3.02 9.34
CA TYR A 79 14.07 1.78 8.96
C TYR A 79 14.33 1.66 7.45
N ASN A 80 13.80 2.59 6.62
CA ASN A 80 13.88 2.53 5.16
C ASN A 80 15.31 2.26 4.64
N SER A 81 16.28 3.05 5.11
CA SER A 81 17.68 2.94 4.72
C SER A 81 18.28 1.57 5.04
N ARG A 82 17.95 1.01 6.22
CA ARG A 82 18.41 -0.31 6.64
C ARG A 82 17.71 -1.42 5.88
N MET A 83 16.44 -1.24 5.55
CA MET A 83 15.70 -2.19 4.72
C MET A 83 16.26 -2.26 3.30
N LYS A 84 16.61 -1.11 2.70
CA LYS A 84 17.31 -1.07 1.39
C LYS A 84 18.61 -1.87 1.40
N GLN A 85 19.42 -1.70 2.45
CA GLN A 85 20.65 -2.46 2.62
C GLN A 85 20.39 -3.97 2.70
N LYS A 86 19.39 -4.39 3.50
CA LYS A 86 18.99 -5.81 3.59
C LYS A 86 18.49 -6.38 2.26
N LEU A 87 17.86 -5.56 1.42
CA LEU A 87 17.37 -5.95 0.10
C LEU A 87 18.43 -5.85 -1.00
N GLY A 88 19.66 -5.40 -0.68
CA GLY A 88 20.72 -5.20 -1.66
C GLY A 88 20.48 -4.02 -2.61
N ILE A 89 19.60 -3.08 -2.25
CA ILE A 89 19.27 -1.93 -3.09
C ILE A 89 20.28 -0.80 -2.84
N THR A 90 20.99 -0.41 -3.90
CA THR A 90 22.04 0.63 -3.85
C THR A 90 21.59 1.95 -4.46
N THR A 91 20.49 1.95 -5.21
CA THR A 91 19.95 3.13 -5.89
C THR A 91 19.11 4.00 -4.96
N LYS A 92 19.04 5.29 -5.29
CA LYS A 92 18.29 6.31 -4.53
C LYS A 92 16.95 6.67 -5.18
N ARG A 93 16.33 5.76 -5.95
CA ARG A 93 15.06 6.07 -6.63
C ARG A 93 13.91 6.03 -5.64
N LEU A 94 12.86 6.80 -5.90
CA LEU A 94 11.65 6.79 -5.07
C LEU A 94 11.01 5.40 -5.03
N LEU A 95 11.01 4.69 -6.16
CA LEU A 95 10.52 3.32 -6.23
C LEU A 95 11.27 2.38 -5.28
N ASP A 96 12.57 2.57 -5.08
CA ASP A 96 13.36 1.76 -4.17
C ASP A 96 12.98 2.00 -2.71
N SER A 97 12.73 3.27 -2.34
CA SER A 97 12.18 3.64 -1.04
C SER A 97 10.83 2.96 -0.83
N PHE A 98 9.95 3.05 -1.82
CA PHE A 98 8.62 2.45 -1.78
C PHE A 98 8.68 0.93 -1.61
N VAL A 99 9.53 0.23 -2.35
CA VAL A 99 9.69 -1.23 -2.23
C VAL A 99 10.18 -1.61 -0.83
N ALA A 100 11.14 -0.88 -0.28
CA ALA A 100 11.63 -1.09 1.07
C ALA A 100 10.55 -0.84 2.13
N ASP A 101 9.78 0.24 2.01
CA ASP A 101 8.66 0.55 2.91
C ASP A 101 7.58 -0.52 2.85
N LYS A 102 7.20 -0.95 1.63
CA LYS A 102 6.20 -1.99 1.44
C LYS A 102 6.64 -3.32 2.06
N LYS A 103 7.93 -3.66 1.96
CA LYS A 103 8.47 -4.85 2.62
C LYS A 103 8.49 -4.71 4.13
N MET A 104 8.78 -3.52 4.66
CA MET A 104 8.73 -3.25 6.10
C MET A 104 7.32 -3.44 6.65
N ILE A 105 6.31 -2.85 6.01
CA ILE A 105 4.91 -3.02 6.42
C ILE A 105 4.50 -4.50 6.38
N ALA A 106 4.84 -5.24 5.32
CA ALA A 106 4.56 -6.67 5.25
C ALA A 106 5.22 -7.48 6.38
N CYS A 107 6.43 -7.10 6.82
CA CYS A 107 7.06 -7.74 7.98
C CYS A 107 6.36 -7.37 9.29
N LEU A 108 5.95 -6.12 9.46
CA LEU A 108 5.21 -5.67 10.65
C LEU A 108 3.82 -6.32 10.74
N ASP A 109 3.12 -6.46 9.62
CA ASP A 109 1.83 -7.18 9.55
C ASP A 109 1.99 -8.65 9.94
N ALA A 110 3.11 -9.29 9.56
CA ALA A 110 3.41 -10.66 9.96
C ALA A 110 3.72 -10.74 11.47
N CYS A 111 4.53 -9.81 11.99
CA CYS A 111 4.84 -9.74 13.42
C CYS A 111 3.58 -9.50 14.27
N LEU A 112 2.69 -8.61 13.85
CA LEU A 112 1.44 -8.31 14.57
C LEU A 112 0.53 -9.54 14.66
N LYS A 113 0.50 -10.40 13.63
CA LYS A 113 -0.28 -11.64 13.63
C LYS A 113 0.30 -12.72 14.56
N GLU A 114 1.60 -12.69 14.80
CA GLU A 114 2.30 -13.68 15.64
C GLU A 114 2.39 -13.24 17.11
N ASP A 115 2.66 -11.95 17.36
CA ASP A 115 2.98 -11.42 18.68
C ASP A 115 2.64 -9.92 18.79
N GLU A 116 1.41 -9.65 19.21
CA GLU A 116 0.89 -8.28 19.40
C GLU A 116 1.60 -7.54 20.55
N ALA A 117 2.01 -8.25 21.60
CA ALA A 117 2.64 -7.64 22.78
C ALA A 117 3.95 -6.90 22.43
N LYS A 118 4.73 -7.42 21.46
CA LYS A 118 5.93 -6.73 20.97
C LYS A 118 5.62 -5.40 20.28
N ILE A 119 4.47 -5.28 19.62
CA ILE A 119 4.09 -4.05 18.92
C ILE A 119 3.59 -3.01 19.94
N GLU A 120 2.88 -3.43 20.98
CA GLU A 120 2.48 -2.55 22.08
C GLU A 120 3.67 -1.93 22.82
N GLU A 121 4.75 -2.68 23.04
CA GLU A 121 5.97 -2.16 23.67
C GLU A 121 6.63 -1.04 22.84
N LEU A 122 6.50 -1.11 21.51
CA LEU A 122 7.03 -0.11 20.59
C LEU A 122 6.19 1.19 20.59
N GLN A 123 4.93 1.14 21.01
CA GLN A 123 4.08 2.33 21.16
C GLN A 123 4.35 3.14 22.43
N LYS A 124 4.84 2.48 23.48
CA LYS A 124 5.03 3.10 24.81
C LYS A 124 6.32 3.92 24.93
N ASN A 125 7.17 3.92 23.91
CA ASN A 125 8.44 4.66 23.84
C ASN A 125 8.37 5.80 22.83
#